data_AF-A0A8S0WK37-F1
#
_entry.id   AF-A0A8S0WK37-F1
#
_cell.length_a   1.000
_cell.length_b   1.000
_cell.length_c   1.000
_cell.angle_alpha   90.00
_cell.angle_beta   90.00
_cell.angle_gamma   90.00
#
_symmetry.space_group_name_H-M   'P 1'
#
loop_
_entity.id
_entity.type
_entity.pdbx_description
1 polymer ?
#
loop_
_entity_poly.entity_id
_entity_poly.type
_entity_poly.pdbx_seq_one_letter_code
_entity_poly.pdbx_strand_id
1 'polypeptide(L)'
;MSKDRGSLCLQVRDQAIEAKVLFTDPDSVDNDATNRRDVIGVLDLPLEVLREIIHQLHAAIRGPSRQYSRLRTSILGEYRLVCKAFNAAVEPIQFATLIFDFHPWQTENQTSTARHLKLIAEGESPASYSTQSLQISCLDPYWKGPLGALNGYTGNWNRDLNATDGSKGADQVSQMVNKYLVKAIASLEILRRVDWYIPKDNRYASSVIDALSNLQGLEELRLTFSDGPFSEDVFQLRKITRLRKLSVYLPRLNDHTDYMKFASVCNEVILANPSLDRLTIVGPLDQLVSMSFHDFLGRFDEVNTLKLLHLRLQNIMLELDAIILPQLSSLTSLDLRNSRRSLDAEAWDLFLSAGIRLTSLSIDIFTRPLLDYLSSFSGLRRLTIQDRHRIPACDDADYLFLTVIPLHKESLKELYLFCTFPCDLSLDWLKGNPLAICPNLTHFGVSLPSDTIEVALEDLRVIISAPRKERLHMLYICRSQLSIGFLCGAGVGRYAMQVQQATQTIVSKWEIDDPQLYPSHICINGREVYHIVRDEVHAGKYRYKQHPNQRKFVIL
;
A
#
# COMPACT_ATOMS: atom_id res chain seq x y z
N MET A 1 -39.61 22.34 -4.25
CA MET A 1 -38.72 21.59 -3.35
C MET A 1 -38.50 22.45 -2.12
N SER A 2 -38.95 21.98 -0.96
CA SER A 2 -38.79 22.63 0.35
C SER A 2 -37.31 22.90 0.63
N LYS A 3 -36.97 24.09 1.12
CA LYS A 3 -35.63 24.42 1.63
C LYS A 3 -35.55 23.97 3.09
N ASP A 4 -35.39 22.68 3.33
CA ASP A 4 -35.10 22.20 4.68
C ASP A 4 -33.66 22.59 5.04
N ARG A 5 -33.52 23.59 5.92
CA ARG A 5 -32.22 24.03 6.43
C ARG A 5 -31.82 23.11 7.58
N GLY A 6 -31.12 22.03 7.30
CA GLY A 6 -30.47 21.24 8.35
C GLY A 6 -29.44 22.09 9.11
N SER A 7 -29.47 22.06 10.44
CA SER A 7 -28.46 22.69 11.30
C SER A 7 -27.43 21.64 11.73
N LEU A 8 -26.18 21.78 11.29
CA LEU A 8 -25.09 20.98 11.85
C LEU A 8 -24.79 21.54 13.25
N CYS A 9 -25.01 20.75 14.30
CA CYS A 9 -24.68 21.14 15.67
C CYS A 9 -23.44 20.37 16.10
N LEU A 10 -22.35 21.08 16.37
CA LEU A 10 -21.13 20.49 16.90
C LEU A 10 -21.21 20.57 18.42
N GLN A 11 -21.27 19.42 19.10
CA GLN A 11 -21.22 19.37 20.55
C GLN A 11 -19.82 18.91 20.98
N VAL A 12 -19.10 19.78 21.69
CA VAL A 12 -17.84 19.41 22.32
C VAL A 12 -18.17 18.73 23.66
N ARG A 13 -17.80 17.45 23.80
CA ARG A 13 -17.87 16.69 25.07
C ARG A 13 -16.50 16.08 25.34
N ASP A 14 -15.97 16.30 26.54
CA ASP A 14 -14.79 15.61 27.06
C ASP A 14 -13.58 15.59 26.10
N GLN A 15 -13.23 16.78 25.55
CA GLN A 15 -12.14 16.97 24.58
C GLN A 15 -12.33 16.29 23.21
N ALA A 16 -13.51 15.72 22.92
CA ALA A 16 -13.88 15.22 21.61
C ALA A 16 -14.96 16.12 20.96
N ILE A 17 -14.82 16.38 19.65
CA ILE A 17 -15.85 17.05 18.86
C ILE A 17 -16.82 15.99 18.36
N GLU A 18 -18.01 15.91 18.95
CA GLU A 18 -19.10 15.07 18.47
C GLU A 18 -19.96 15.88 17.50
N ALA A 19 -19.81 15.62 16.20
CA ALA A 19 -20.63 16.28 15.17
C ALA A 19 -21.98 15.57 15.06
N LYS A 20 -23.07 16.20 15.51
CA LYS A 20 -24.44 15.73 15.27
C LYS A 20 -25.13 16.63 14.26
N VAL A 21 -25.53 16.06 13.13
CA VAL A 21 -26.48 16.72 12.23
C VAL A 21 -27.84 16.67 12.91
N LEU A 22 -28.33 17.80 13.41
CA LEU A 22 -29.67 17.92 13.99
C LEU A 22 -30.56 18.59 12.94
N PHE A 23 -31.54 17.83 12.43
CA PHE A 23 -32.64 18.40 11.68
C PHE A 23 -33.62 19.00 12.68
N THR A 24 -33.59 20.32 12.84
CA THR A 24 -34.58 21.03 13.66
C THR A 24 -35.81 21.30 12.81
N ASP A 25 -36.99 20.95 13.34
CA ASP A 25 -38.27 21.25 12.72
C ASP A 25 -38.53 22.76 12.84
N PRO A 26 -38.60 23.52 11.72
CA PRO A 26 -38.74 24.97 11.75
C PRO A 26 -40.02 25.46 12.45
N ASP A 27 -41.01 24.58 12.68
CA ASP A 27 -42.28 24.92 13.31
C ASP A 27 -42.33 24.59 14.82
N SER A 28 -41.26 24.04 15.41
CA SER A 28 -41.21 23.81 16.86
C SER A 28 -40.94 25.11 17.65
N VAL A 29 -42.01 25.81 17.99
CA VAL A 29 -42.00 27.00 18.87
C VAL A 29 -41.79 26.56 20.32
N ASP A 30 -40.54 26.31 20.71
CA ASP A 30 -40.17 26.12 22.11
C ASP A 30 -39.77 27.47 22.73
N ASN A 31 -40.59 27.93 23.68
CA ASN A 31 -40.54 29.28 24.28
C ASN A 31 -39.49 29.47 25.39
N ASP A 32 -38.47 28.61 25.46
CA ASP A 32 -37.51 28.63 26.57
C ASP A 32 -36.31 29.58 26.30
N ALA A 33 -36.55 30.88 26.49
CA ALA A 33 -35.63 31.97 26.18
C ALA A 33 -34.39 32.08 27.10
N THR A 34 -34.22 31.19 28.09
CA THR A 34 -33.19 31.34 29.14
C THR A 34 -31.92 30.51 28.93
N ASN A 35 -31.84 29.71 27.86
CA ASN A 35 -30.68 28.85 27.59
C ASN A 35 -30.01 29.11 26.23
N ARG A 36 -29.97 30.39 25.78
CA ARG A 36 -29.09 30.83 24.68
C ARG A 36 -27.63 30.80 25.13
N ARG A 37 -27.07 29.60 25.31
CA ARG A 37 -25.63 29.40 25.22
C ARG A 37 -25.19 29.85 23.83
N ASP A 38 -24.07 30.54 23.74
CA ASP A 38 -23.47 31.01 22.49
C ASP A 38 -23.31 29.84 21.51
N VAL A 39 -24.31 29.63 20.65
CA VAL A 39 -24.22 28.68 19.55
C VAL A 39 -23.35 29.35 18.51
N ILE A 40 -22.06 29.06 18.55
CA ILE A 40 -21.14 29.40 17.46
C ILE A 40 -21.68 28.71 16.22
N GLY A 41 -22.12 29.49 15.24
CA GLY A 41 -22.54 28.94 13.96
C GLY A 41 -21.36 28.21 13.34
N VAL A 42 -21.60 27.09 12.65
CA VAL A 42 -20.53 26.35 11.96
C VAL A 42 -19.77 27.24 10.95
N LEU A 43 -20.41 28.32 10.49
CA LEU A 43 -19.81 29.33 9.61
C LEU A 43 -18.80 30.25 10.30
N ASP A 44 -18.83 30.33 11.64
CA ASP A 44 -17.95 31.16 12.44
C ASP A 44 -16.73 30.39 12.97
N LEU A 45 -16.62 29.09 12.63
CA LEU A 45 -15.47 28.29 12.99
C LEU A 45 -14.21 28.74 12.23
N PRO A 46 -13.03 28.76 12.88
CA PRO A 46 -11.76 28.96 12.19
C PRO A 46 -11.57 27.96 11.05
N LEU A 47 -10.92 28.39 9.97
CA LEU A 47 -10.73 27.59 8.77
C LEU A 47 -9.98 26.28 9.07
N GLU A 48 -9.04 26.31 10.02
CA GLU A 48 -8.27 25.16 10.49
C GLU A 48 -9.16 24.12 11.15
N VAL A 49 -10.14 24.56 11.96
CA VAL A 49 -11.10 23.67 12.62
C VAL A 49 -12.04 23.05 11.59
N LEU A 50 -12.53 23.83 10.63
CA LEU A 50 -13.34 23.31 9.51
C LEU A 50 -12.57 22.28 8.69
N ARG A 51 -11.29 22.55 8.38
CA ARG A 51 -10.41 21.61 7.68
C ARG A 51 -10.25 20.31 8.44
N GLU A 52 -10.03 20.37 9.75
CA GLU A 52 -9.91 19.17 10.57
C GLU A 52 -11.21 18.37 10.62
N ILE A 53 -12.36 19.03 10.80
CA ILE A 53 -13.69 18.37 10.76
C ILE A 53 -13.90 17.67 9.41
N ILE A 54 -13.66 18.36 8.30
CA ILE A 54 -13.81 17.78 6.95
C ILE A 54 -12.79 16.65 6.75
N HIS A 55 -11.56 16.79 7.25
CA HIS A 55 -10.54 15.75 7.18
C HIS A 55 -10.97 14.48 7.91
N GLN A 56 -11.50 14.61 9.13
CA GLN A 56 -12.00 13.50 9.93
C GLN A 56 -13.23 12.84 9.27
N LEU A 57 -14.18 13.63 8.78
CA LEU A 57 -15.34 13.11 8.04
C LEU A 57 -14.91 12.36 6.78
N HIS A 58 -13.95 12.91 6.03
CA HIS A 58 -13.40 12.28 4.84
C HIS A 58 -12.61 11.00 5.18
N ALA A 59 -11.87 11.00 6.31
CA ALA A 59 -11.15 9.84 6.81
C ALA A 59 -12.11 8.71 7.27
N ALA A 60 -13.26 9.04 7.86
CA ALA A 60 -14.27 8.07 8.27
C ALA A 60 -14.90 7.34 7.07
N ILE A 61 -14.97 7.99 5.90
CA ILE A 61 -15.52 7.39 4.66
C ILE A 61 -14.44 6.55 3.92
N ARG A 62 -13.36 6.15 4.61
CA ARG A 62 -12.30 5.33 4.01
C ARG A 62 -12.70 3.87 3.84
N GLY A 63 -13.18 3.52 2.65
CA GLY A 63 -13.18 2.14 2.15
C GLY A 63 -12.25 1.94 0.94
N PRO A 64 -11.76 0.71 0.70
CA PRO A 64 -10.83 0.40 -0.41
C PRO A 64 -11.49 0.33 -1.80
N SER A 65 -12.82 0.47 -1.91
CA SER A 65 -13.53 0.28 -3.18
C SER A 65 -13.74 1.57 -3.98
N ARG A 66 -13.87 1.45 -5.31
CA ARG A 66 -14.23 2.56 -6.22
C ARG A 66 -15.57 3.22 -5.90
N GLN A 67 -16.48 2.50 -5.24
CA GLN A 67 -17.75 3.10 -4.80
C GLN A 67 -17.48 4.16 -3.71
N TYR A 68 -16.51 3.92 -2.82
CA TYR A 68 -16.11 4.93 -1.84
C TYR A 68 -15.45 6.13 -2.48
N SER A 69 -14.62 5.98 -3.52
CA SER A 69 -14.02 7.15 -4.18
C SER A 69 -15.08 8.05 -4.81
N ARG A 70 -16.12 7.48 -5.44
CA ARG A 70 -17.26 8.24 -5.98
C ARG A 70 -18.10 8.90 -4.89
N LEU A 71 -18.42 8.18 -3.81
CA LEU A 71 -19.16 8.75 -2.69
C LEU A 71 -18.39 9.90 -2.04
N ARG A 72 -17.07 9.75 -1.88
CA ARG A 72 -16.20 10.81 -1.35
C ARG A 72 -16.21 12.06 -2.21
N THR A 73 -16.04 11.93 -3.53
CA THR A 73 -16.05 13.08 -4.42
C THR A 73 -17.41 13.77 -4.47
N SER A 74 -18.51 13.02 -4.38
CA SER A 74 -19.86 13.57 -4.29
C SER A 74 -20.08 14.40 -3.01
N ILE A 75 -19.76 13.83 -1.84
CA ILE A 75 -19.96 14.49 -0.55
C ILE A 75 -19.11 15.75 -0.42
N LEU A 76 -17.84 15.70 -0.85
CA LEU A 76 -16.99 16.90 -0.87
C LEU A 76 -17.52 17.95 -1.85
N GLY A 77 -18.10 17.54 -2.98
CA GLY A 77 -18.77 18.44 -3.91
C GLY A 77 -19.94 19.19 -3.26
N GLU A 78 -20.76 18.49 -2.49
CA GLU A 78 -21.88 19.10 -1.76
C GLU A 78 -21.41 20.09 -0.69
N TYR A 79 -20.35 19.74 0.08
CA TYR A 79 -19.78 20.63 1.08
C TYR A 79 -19.26 21.95 0.50
N ARG A 80 -18.71 21.93 -0.71
CA ARG A 80 -18.27 23.15 -1.40
C ARG A 80 -19.40 24.12 -1.72
N LEU A 81 -20.61 23.60 -1.87
CA LEU A 81 -21.80 24.41 -2.18
C LEU A 81 -22.41 25.06 -0.92
N VAL A 82 -21.95 24.70 0.28
CA VAL A 82 -22.49 25.22 1.55
C VAL A 82 -22.14 26.71 1.70
N CYS A 83 -20.85 27.05 1.68
CA CYS A 83 -20.38 28.45 1.76
C CYS A 83 -18.91 28.58 1.31
N LYS A 84 -18.41 29.83 1.22
CA LYS A 84 -17.01 30.11 0.85
C LYS A 84 -15.98 29.50 1.81
N ALA A 85 -16.25 29.51 3.12
CA ALA A 85 -15.33 28.95 4.12
C ALA A 85 -15.23 27.42 3.98
N PHE A 86 -16.35 26.73 3.80
CA PHE A 86 -16.35 25.30 3.49
C PHE A 86 -15.64 25.01 2.17
N ASN A 87 -15.88 25.81 1.13
CA ASN A 87 -15.15 25.65 -0.13
C ASN A 87 -13.63 25.74 0.07
N ALA A 88 -13.15 26.76 0.80
CA ALA A 88 -11.73 26.95 1.11
C ALA A 88 -11.13 25.83 2.02
N ALA A 89 -11.96 25.18 2.83
CA ALA A 89 -11.56 24.05 3.67
C ALA A 89 -11.52 22.73 2.88
N VAL A 90 -12.49 22.52 1.97
CA VAL A 90 -12.62 21.31 1.17
C VAL A 90 -11.61 21.26 0.03
N GLU A 91 -11.33 22.38 -0.64
CA GLU A 91 -10.50 22.42 -1.85
C GLU A 91 -9.14 21.72 -1.69
N PRO A 92 -8.32 22.01 -0.66
CA PRO A 92 -7.06 21.32 -0.45
C PRO A 92 -7.19 19.80 -0.28
N ILE A 93 -8.31 19.33 0.27
CA ILE A 93 -8.59 17.91 0.51
C ILE A 93 -9.07 17.24 -0.78
N GLN A 94 -10.03 17.86 -1.47
CA GLN A 94 -10.62 17.32 -2.70
C GLN A 94 -9.58 17.25 -3.82
N PHE A 95 -8.72 18.26 -3.92
CA PHE A 95 -7.72 18.36 -4.98
C PHE A 95 -6.32 17.93 -4.55
N ALA A 96 -6.15 17.34 -3.35
CA ALA A 96 -4.86 16.80 -2.90
C ALA A 96 -4.28 15.75 -3.87
N THR A 97 -5.15 14.98 -4.52
CA THR A 97 -4.78 13.96 -5.51
C THR A 97 -5.45 14.25 -6.84
N LEU A 98 -4.64 14.43 -7.88
CA LEU A 98 -5.09 14.61 -9.26
C LEU A 98 -4.84 13.33 -10.05
N ILE A 99 -5.77 12.96 -10.92
CA ILE A 99 -5.65 11.77 -11.77
C ILE A 99 -5.74 12.20 -13.23
N PHE A 100 -4.70 11.88 -14.00
CA PHE A 100 -4.70 11.95 -15.46
C PHE A 100 -4.93 10.57 -16.04
N ASP A 101 -6.12 10.39 -16.61
CA ASP A 101 -6.55 9.18 -17.29
C ASP A 101 -7.31 9.59 -18.55
N PHE A 102 -6.69 9.37 -19.70
CA PHE A 102 -7.21 9.73 -21.02
C PHE A 102 -7.60 8.49 -21.83
N HIS A 103 -8.03 7.43 -21.14
CA HIS A 103 -8.39 6.18 -21.80
C HIS A 103 -9.51 6.35 -22.84
N PRO A 104 -9.43 5.70 -24.03
CA PRO A 104 -10.44 5.81 -25.09
C PRO A 104 -11.89 5.55 -24.71
N TRP A 105 -12.19 4.77 -23.66
CA TRP A 105 -13.58 4.51 -23.25
C TRP A 105 -14.20 5.65 -22.43
N GLN A 106 -13.43 6.68 -22.06
CA GLN A 106 -13.94 7.84 -21.32
C GLN A 106 -14.44 8.97 -22.24
N THR A 107 -14.83 8.64 -23.48
CA THR A 107 -15.23 9.59 -24.53
C THR A 107 -16.42 10.46 -24.17
N GLU A 108 -17.29 10.04 -23.24
CA GLU A 108 -18.51 10.78 -22.88
C GLU A 108 -18.25 12.16 -22.26
N ASN A 109 -17.04 12.46 -21.77
CA ASN A 109 -16.72 13.71 -21.07
C ASN A 109 -15.54 14.51 -21.67
N GLN A 110 -15.16 14.28 -22.93
CA GLN A 110 -13.95 14.88 -23.53
C GLN A 110 -13.90 16.41 -23.44
N THR A 111 -15.01 17.10 -23.69
CA THR A 111 -15.06 18.57 -23.62
C THR A 111 -14.81 19.08 -22.20
N SER A 112 -15.36 18.39 -21.18
CA SER A 112 -15.11 18.74 -19.79
C SER A 112 -13.66 18.46 -19.40
N THR A 113 -13.10 17.33 -19.82
CA THR A 113 -11.70 16.98 -19.59
C THR A 113 -10.76 18.02 -20.22
N ALA A 114 -11.04 18.46 -21.45
CA ALA A 114 -10.27 19.49 -22.12
C ALA A 114 -10.31 20.83 -21.41
N ARG A 115 -11.50 21.22 -20.94
CA ARG A 115 -11.67 22.44 -20.15
C ARG A 115 -10.88 22.36 -18.84
N HIS A 116 -10.98 21.25 -18.10
CA HIS A 116 -10.27 21.10 -16.83
C HIS A 116 -8.75 21.06 -17.02
N LEU A 117 -8.24 20.32 -18.01
CA LEU A 117 -6.81 20.27 -18.29
C LEU A 117 -6.27 21.65 -18.69
N LYS A 118 -7.04 22.42 -19.47
CA LYS A 118 -6.72 23.81 -19.80
C LYS A 118 -6.66 24.68 -18.55
N LEU A 119 -7.68 24.66 -17.69
CA LEU A 119 -7.71 25.45 -16.45
C LEU A 119 -6.53 25.11 -15.53
N ILE A 120 -6.12 23.84 -15.47
CA ILE A 120 -4.93 23.43 -14.71
C ILE A 120 -3.68 24.02 -15.37
N ALA A 121 -3.52 23.85 -16.69
CA ALA A 121 -2.39 24.40 -17.44
C ALA A 121 -2.24 25.93 -17.35
N GLU A 122 -3.32 26.65 -17.11
CA GLU A 122 -3.36 28.10 -16.93
C GLU A 122 -3.19 28.53 -15.46
N GLY A 123 -3.14 27.57 -14.51
CA GLY A 123 -3.06 27.85 -13.08
C GLY A 123 -4.37 28.36 -12.46
N GLU A 124 -5.47 28.35 -13.22
CA GLU A 124 -6.79 28.85 -12.80
C GLU A 124 -7.59 27.82 -12.01
N SER A 125 -7.18 26.55 -12.04
CA SER A 125 -7.82 25.47 -11.30
C SER A 125 -7.31 25.41 -9.85
N PRO A 126 -8.19 25.15 -8.86
CA PRO A 126 -7.76 24.83 -7.49
C PRO A 126 -6.78 23.66 -7.40
N ALA A 127 -6.82 22.75 -8.39
CA ALA A 127 -5.87 21.65 -8.48
C ALA A 127 -4.43 22.12 -8.68
N SER A 128 -4.18 23.24 -9.36
CA SER A 128 -2.80 23.69 -9.65
C SER A 128 -2.02 24.02 -8.38
N TYR A 129 -2.66 24.62 -7.37
CA TYR A 129 -2.01 24.97 -6.11
C TYR A 129 -2.31 24.02 -4.94
N SER A 130 -3.19 23.04 -5.10
CA SER A 130 -3.57 22.09 -4.04
C SER A 130 -3.07 20.66 -4.26
N THR A 131 -2.66 20.31 -5.48
CA THR A 131 -2.27 18.93 -5.81
C THR A 131 -0.91 18.57 -5.22
N GLN A 132 -0.90 17.62 -4.28
CA GLN A 132 0.33 17.06 -3.69
C GLN A 132 0.71 15.72 -4.30
N SER A 133 -0.26 14.99 -4.86
CA SER A 133 -0.08 13.68 -5.48
C SER A 133 -0.70 13.66 -6.87
N LEU A 134 0.06 13.24 -7.87
CA LEU A 134 -0.41 13.07 -9.24
C LEU A 134 -0.40 11.58 -9.60
N GLN A 135 -1.51 11.08 -10.12
CA GLN A 135 -1.60 9.74 -10.68
C GLN A 135 -1.77 9.83 -12.19
N ILE A 136 -0.89 9.20 -12.95
CA ILE A 136 -0.95 9.15 -14.40
C ILE A 136 -1.22 7.70 -14.78
N SER A 137 -2.43 7.40 -15.25
CA SER A 137 -2.84 6.02 -15.55
C SER A 137 -2.71 5.69 -17.03
N CYS A 138 -3.27 6.50 -17.92
CA CYS A 138 -3.18 6.29 -19.36
C CYS A 138 -3.13 7.65 -20.06
N LEU A 139 -2.08 7.90 -20.84
CA LEU A 139 -1.94 9.15 -21.61
C LEU A 139 -2.29 8.98 -23.09
N ASP A 140 -2.28 7.74 -23.59
CA ASP A 140 -2.52 7.48 -25.00
C ASP A 140 -4.01 7.19 -25.26
N PRO A 141 -4.75 8.10 -25.93
CA PRO A 141 -6.15 7.88 -26.27
C PRO A 141 -6.37 6.77 -27.30
N TYR A 142 -5.31 6.26 -27.94
CA TYR A 142 -5.40 5.12 -28.86
C TYR A 142 -5.00 3.80 -28.21
N TRP A 143 -4.66 3.79 -26.92
CA TRP A 143 -4.20 2.57 -26.26
C TRP A 143 -5.30 1.50 -26.29
N LYS A 144 -5.02 0.41 -27.00
CA LYS A 144 -5.87 -0.79 -27.10
C LYS A 144 -5.33 -1.92 -26.24
N GLY A 145 -4.69 -1.59 -25.12
CA GLY A 145 -3.87 -2.54 -24.37
C GLY A 145 -4.60 -3.84 -24.01
N PRO A 146 -3.84 -4.88 -23.62
CA PRO A 146 -4.41 -6.17 -23.29
C PRO A 146 -5.47 -5.97 -22.20
N LEU A 147 -6.74 -6.06 -22.60
CA LEU A 147 -7.93 -5.73 -21.80
C LEU A 147 -8.00 -6.49 -20.46
N GLY A 148 -7.13 -7.49 -20.24
CA GLY A 148 -7.02 -8.25 -19.01
C GLY A 148 -5.90 -7.85 -18.03
N ALA A 149 -4.84 -7.13 -18.43
CA ALA A 149 -3.63 -7.04 -17.58
C ALA A 149 -3.69 -5.96 -16.48
N LEU A 150 -4.27 -4.79 -16.75
CA LEU A 150 -4.47 -3.76 -15.72
C LEU A 150 -5.61 -4.09 -14.75
N ASN A 151 -6.46 -5.05 -15.11
CA ASN A 151 -7.75 -5.28 -14.48
C ASN A 151 -7.95 -6.75 -14.04
N GLY A 152 -6.93 -7.37 -13.45
CA GLY A 152 -7.16 -8.46 -12.48
C GLY A 152 -8.12 -8.08 -11.33
N TYR A 153 -8.51 -6.80 -11.25
CA TYR A 153 -9.49 -6.22 -10.33
C TYR A 153 -10.84 -5.81 -10.95
N THR A 154 -11.06 -5.88 -12.26
CA THR A 154 -12.38 -5.55 -12.83
C THR A 154 -12.82 -6.63 -13.82
N GLY A 155 -13.61 -7.57 -13.30
CA GLY A 155 -14.26 -8.59 -14.12
C GLY A 155 -15.10 -7.99 -15.24
N ASN A 156 -15.11 -8.70 -16.38
CA ASN A 156 -15.91 -8.51 -17.58
C ASN A 156 -15.70 -7.23 -18.40
N TRP A 157 -14.68 -7.26 -19.26
CA TRP A 157 -14.55 -6.36 -20.42
C TRP A 157 -14.42 -7.15 -21.73
N ASN A 158 -15.39 -8.03 -22.00
CA ASN A 158 -15.65 -8.57 -23.34
C ASN A 158 -16.69 -7.72 -24.08
N ARG A 159 -16.60 -6.37 -24.00
CA ARG A 159 -17.42 -5.53 -24.88
C ARG A 159 -16.70 -5.37 -26.22
N ASP A 160 -17.38 -5.82 -27.25
CA ASP A 160 -17.01 -5.80 -28.66
C ASP A 160 -16.16 -4.58 -29.06
N LEU A 161 -14.87 -4.80 -29.28
CA LEU A 161 -13.91 -3.83 -29.83
C LEU A 161 -14.17 -3.48 -31.31
N ASN A 162 -15.32 -3.86 -31.86
CA ASN A 162 -15.68 -3.61 -33.26
C ASN A 162 -16.27 -2.20 -33.50
N ALA A 163 -16.20 -1.28 -32.52
CA ALA A 163 -16.62 0.10 -32.71
C ALA A 163 -15.60 0.87 -33.58
N THR A 164 -15.82 0.85 -34.90
CA THR A 164 -15.04 1.54 -35.93
C THR A 164 -15.11 3.08 -35.87
N ASP A 165 -15.94 3.67 -34.99
CA ASP A 165 -16.14 5.12 -34.90
C ASP A 165 -15.30 5.82 -33.80
N GLY A 166 -14.41 5.09 -33.13
CA GLY A 166 -13.60 5.59 -32.02
C GLY A 166 -12.44 6.54 -32.38
N SER A 167 -12.13 6.74 -33.67
CA SER A 167 -10.95 7.51 -34.10
C SER A 167 -11.07 9.01 -33.85
N LYS A 168 -12.23 9.62 -34.16
CA LYS A 168 -12.43 11.08 -34.03
C LYS A 168 -12.27 11.59 -32.60
N GLY A 169 -12.79 10.84 -31.63
CA GLY A 169 -12.65 11.19 -30.21
C GLY A 169 -11.20 11.09 -29.73
N ALA A 170 -10.46 10.10 -30.22
CA ALA A 170 -9.06 9.92 -29.84
C ALA A 170 -8.16 11.04 -30.40
N ASP A 171 -8.41 11.51 -31.62
CA ASP A 171 -7.68 12.63 -32.22
C ASP A 171 -7.83 13.92 -31.39
N GLN A 172 -9.05 14.24 -30.96
CA GLN A 172 -9.32 15.43 -30.15
C GLN A 172 -8.62 15.36 -28.79
N VAL A 173 -8.70 14.21 -28.11
CA VAL A 173 -8.00 13.99 -26.83
C VAL A 173 -6.49 14.08 -27.05
N SER A 174 -5.96 13.49 -28.12
CA SER A 174 -4.53 13.56 -28.44
C SER A 174 -4.04 14.99 -28.63
N GLN A 175 -4.78 15.81 -29.39
CA GLN A 175 -4.46 17.24 -29.58
C GLN A 175 -4.51 18.01 -28.26
N MET A 176 -5.51 17.74 -27.43
CA MET A 176 -5.66 18.37 -26.11
C MET A 176 -4.50 17.99 -25.17
N VAL A 177 -4.15 16.71 -25.09
CA VAL A 177 -3.02 16.22 -24.27
C VAL A 177 -1.73 16.88 -24.74
N ASN A 178 -1.46 16.89 -26.05
CA ASN A 178 -0.29 17.56 -26.63
C ASN A 178 -0.25 19.06 -26.28
N LYS A 179 -1.41 19.73 -26.28
CA LYS A 179 -1.49 21.18 -26.05
C LYS A 179 -1.32 21.58 -24.59
N TYR A 180 -1.89 20.82 -23.65
CA TYR A 180 -2.04 21.28 -22.27
C TYR A 180 -1.34 20.40 -21.22
N LEU A 181 -1.01 19.12 -21.49
CA LEU A 181 -0.50 18.20 -20.44
C LEU A 181 0.78 18.71 -19.77
N VAL A 182 1.79 19.09 -20.56
CA VAL A 182 3.09 19.56 -20.05
C VAL A 182 2.92 20.79 -19.16
N LYS A 183 2.12 21.76 -19.63
CA LYS A 183 1.82 22.99 -18.87
C LYS A 183 1.02 22.68 -17.60
N ALA A 184 0.06 21.76 -17.68
CA ALA A 184 -0.73 21.33 -16.54
C ALA A 184 0.15 20.71 -15.46
N ILE A 185 1.07 19.81 -15.82
CA ILE A 185 2.03 19.21 -14.87
C ILE A 185 2.93 20.29 -14.28
N ALA A 186 3.50 21.17 -15.13
CA ALA A 186 4.38 22.24 -14.68
C ALA A 186 3.71 23.26 -13.73
N SER A 187 2.38 23.41 -13.80
CA SER A 187 1.60 24.28 -12.91
C SER A 187 1.40 23.72 -11.50
N LEU A 188 1.75 22.44 -11.25
CA LEU A 188 1.54 21.78 -9.96
C LEU A 188 2.67 22.09 -8.98
N GLU A 189 2.75 23.34 -8.50
CA GLU A 189 3.90 23.87 -7.74
C GLU A 189 4.25 23.08 -6.46
N ILE A 190 3.23 22.56 -5.78
CA ILE A 190 3.39 21.82 -4.52
C ILE A 190 3.37 20.29 -4.72
N LEU A 191 3.53 19.80 -5.95
CA LEU A 191 3.52 18.38 -6.24
C LEU A 191 4.73 17.69 -5.60
N ARG A 192 4.46 16.70 -4.75
CA ARG A 192 5.49 15.92 -4.04
C ARG A 192 5.59 14.48 -4.50
N ARG A 193 4.50 13.92 -5.01
CA ARG A 193 4.41 12.50 -5.37
C ARG A 193 3.82 12.31 -6.76
N VAL A 194 4.42 11.42 -7.53
CA VAL A 194 3.89 10.97 -8.82
C VAL A 194 3.81 9.44 -8.83
N ASP A 195 2.61 8.90 -9.08
CA ASP A 195 2.41 7.50 -9.44
C ASP A 195 2.08 7.42 -10.93
N TRP A 196 2.96 6.82 -11.73
CA TRP A 196 2.82 6.79 -13.18
C TRP A 196 2.84 5.36 -13.71
N TYR A 197 1.73 4.97 -14.34
CA TYR A 197 1.66 3.81 -15.20
C TYR A 197 2.11 4.15 -16.63
N ILE A 198 3.10 3.43 -17.13
CA ILE A 198 3.78 3.69 -18.39
C ILE A 198 3.49 2.54 -19.35
N PRO A 199 2.59 2.77 -20.34
CA PRO A 199 2.44 1.87 -21.48
C PRO A 199 3.73 1.75 -22.29
N LYS A 200 3.96 0.59 -22.91
CA LYS A 200 5.07 0.30 -23.84
C LYS A 200 5.38 1.45 -24.81
N ASP A 201 4.35 1.97 -25.45
CA ASP A 201 4.46 2.93 -26.55
C ASP A 201 3.98 4.33 -26.14
N ASN A 202 4.31 4.75 -24.91
CA ASN A 202 3.89 6.05 -24.41
C ASN A 202 4.67 7.21 -25.08
N ARG A 203 4.12 7.72 -26.19
CA ARG A 203 4.68 8.87 -26.93
C ARG A 203 4.82 10.16 -26.12
N TYR A 204 4.11 10.28 -24.98
CA TYR A 204 4.16 11.46 -24.12
C TYR A 204 5.26 11.37 -23.06
N ALA A 205 5.95 10.24 -22.96
CA ALA A 205 6.85 9.97 -21.84
C ALA A 205 7.95 11.03 -21.70
N SER A 206 8.65 11.36 -22.78
CA SER A 206 9.73 12.36 -22.77
C SER A 206 9.22 13.73 -22.30
N SER A 207 8.11 14.22 -22.86
CA SER A 207 7.53 15.52 -22.48
C SER A 207 7.02 15.56 -21.03
N VAL A 208 6.48 14.44 -20.53
CA VAL A 208 6.06 14.32 -19.13
C VAL A 208 7.28 14.33 -18.21
N ILE A 209 8.36 13.61 -18.54
CA ILE A 209 9.61 13.64 -17.77
C ILE A 209 10.21 15.03 -17.74
N ASP A 210 10.23 15.74 -18.87
CA ASP A 210 10.69 17.12 -18.91
C ASP A 210 9.84 18.01 -17.99
N ALA A 211 8.51 17.87 -18.02
CA ALA A 211 7.64 18.61 -17.11
C ALA A 211 7.92 18.29 -15.64
N LEU A 212 8.05 17.01 -15.30
CA LEU A 212 8.34 16.55 -13.94
C LEU A 212 9.71 17.00 -13.44
N SER A 213 10.72 17.06 -14.31
CA SER A 213 12.07 17.50 -13.95
C SER A 213 12.15 18.96 -13.51
N ASN A 214 11.19 19.78 -13.92
CA ASN A 214 11.10 21.19 -13.52
C ASN A 214 10.41 21.38 -12.15
N LEU A 215 9.81 20.32 -11.57
CA LEU A 215 9.11 20.40 -10.30
C LEU A 215 10.08 20.30 -9.13
N GLN A 216 10.39 21.44 -8.52
CA GLN A 216 11.40 21.54 -7.46
C GLN A 216 11.07 20.79 -6.17
N GLY A 217 9.78 20.49 -5.94
CA GLY A 217 9.26 19.81 -4.75
C GLY A 217 8.98 18.32 -4.92
N LEU A 218 9.31 17.73 -6.08
CA LEU A 218 9.05 16.31 -6.35
C LEU A 218 10.00 15.42 -5.54
N GLU A 219 9.46 14.69 -4.57
CA GLU A 219 10.22 13.85 -3.63
C GLU A 219 10.02 12.34 -3.86
N GLU A 220 8.87 11.94 -4.41
CA GLU A 220 8.48 10.54 -4.57
C GLU A 220 8.03 10.25 -6.01
N LEU A 221 8.72 9.32 -6.66
CA LEU A 221 8.39 8.85 -8.00
C LEU A 221 8.14 7.35 -7.99
N ARG A 222 6.96 6.95 -8.42
CA ARG A 222 6.57 5.56 -8.63
C ARG A 222 6.27 5.30 -10.09
N LEU A 223 6.99 4.38 -10.69
CA LEU A 223 6.85 3.98 -12.09
C LEU A 223 6.35 2.54 -12.18
N THR A 224 5.27 2.32 -12.92
CA THR A 224 4.72 0.98 -13.17
C THR A 224 4.64 0.77 -14.67
N PHE A 225 5.42 -0.15 -15.21
CA PHE A 225 5.45 -0.41 -16.65
C PHE A 225 4.35 -1.40 -17.04
N SER A 226 3.85 -1.32 -18.29
CA SER A 226 2.76 -2.18 -18.75
C SER A 226 3.21 -3.56 -19.22
N ASP A 227 4.26 -3.59 -20.06
CA ASP A 227 4.89 -4.74 -20.73
C ASP A 227 5.79 -4.17 -21.84
N GLY A 228 6.89 -4.84 -22.21
CA GLY A 228 7.59 -4.60 -23.47
C GLY A 228 8.96 -3.91 -23.39
N PRO A 229 9.67 -3.83 -24.54
CA PRO A 229 11.03 -3.34 -24.61
C PRO A 229 11.18 -1.90 -24.15
N PHE A 230 12.22 -1.68 -23.35
CA PHE A 230 12.67 -0.35 -22.95
C PHE A 230 13.34 0.32 -24.15
N SER A 231 12.88 1.52 -24.49
CA SER A 231 13.64 2.41 -25.36
C SER A 231 14.38 3.41 -24.48
N GLU A 232 15.72 3.31 -24.43
CA GLU A 232 16.56 4.19 -23.61
C GLU A 232 16.37 5.66 -23.97
N ASP A 233 16.18 5.96 -25.26
CA ASP A 233 16.02 7.33 -25.76
C ASP A 233 14.77 8.04 -25.20
N VAL A 234 13.78 7.28 -24.74
CA VAL A 234 12.47 7.81 -24.34
C VAL A 234 12.44 8.27 -22.88
N PHE A 235 13.30 7.71 -22.02
CA PHE A 235 13.24 7.90 -20.58
C PHE A 235 14.50 8.56 -20.02
N GLN A 236 14.65 9.87 -20.23
CA GLN A 236 15.72 10.68 -19.65
C GLN A 236 15.48 10.96 -18.15
N LEU A 237 15.24 9.93 -17.36
CA LEU A 237 14.85 10.05 -15.94
C LEU A 237 15.94 10.74 -15.09
N ARG A 238 17.21 10.74 -15.53
CA ARG A 238 18.30 11.51 -14.90
C ARG A 238 18.02 13.00 -14.74
N LYS A 239 17.09 13.56 -15.52
CA LYS A 239 16.65 14.95 -15.38
C LYS A 239 15.90 15.20 -14.07
N ILE A 240 15.24 14.18 -13.53
CA ILE A 240 14.51 14.27 -12.27
C ILE A 240 15.52 14.15 -11.13
N THR A 241 15.70 15.24 -10.42
CA THR A 241 16.60 15.35 -9.27
C THR A 241 15.79 15.55 -7.98
N ARG A 242 16.44 15.40 -6.82
CA ARG A 242 15.86 15.59 -5.46
C ARG A 242 14.85 14.53 -5.00
N LEU A 243 14.74 13.40 -5.70
CA LEU A 243 13.97 12.27 -5.22
C LEU A 243 14.55 11.72 -3.92
N ARG A 244 13.65 11.48 -2.97
CA ARG A 244 13.91 10.73 -1.73
C ARG A 244 13.43 9.29 -1.85
N LYS A 245 12.37 9.07 -2.63
CA LYS A 245 11.79 7.74 -2.83
C LYS A 245 11.62 7.44 -4.31
N LEU A 246 12.14 6.30 -4.71
CA LEU A 246 11.98 5.75 -6.04
C LEU A 246 11.36 4.36 -5.91
N SER A 247 10.28 4.12 -6.65
CA SER A 247 9.69 2.79 -6.75
C SER A 247 9.44 2.42 -8.19
N VAL A 248 10.00 1.30 -8.64
CA VAL A 248 9.87 0.85 -10.01
C VAL A 248 9.31 -0.55 -10.06
N TYR A 249 8.25 -0.74 -10.85
CA TYR A 249 7.51 -1.99 -10.99
C TYR A 249 7.50 -2.43 -12.44
N LEU A 250 8.04 -3.62 -12.69
CA LEU A 250 8.16 -4.25 -13.99
C LEU A 250 7.33 -5.53 -14.02
N PRO A 251 6.32 -5.62 -14.89
CA PRO A 251 5.51 -6.83 -14.97
C PRO A 251 6.22 -7.95 -15.72
N ARG A 252 6.89 -7.65 -16.84
CA ARG A 252 7.57 -8.59 -17.74
C ARG A 252 8.65 -7.89 -18.54
N LEU A 253 9.81 -8.54 -18.74
CA LEU A 253 10.75 -8.17 -19.81
C LEU A 253 11.02 -9.38 -20.68
N ASN A 254 11.17 -9.15 -21.98
CA ASN A 254 11.16 -10.22 -22.97
C ASN A 254 12.51 -10.94 -23.06
N ASP A 255 13.60 -10.21 -22.76
CA ASP A 255 14.95 -10.72 -22.85
C ASP A 255 15.91 -10.00 -21.88
N HIS A 256 17.18 -10.42 -21.93
CA HIS A 256 18.27 -9.83 -21.16
C HIS A 256 18.58 -8.37 -21.56
N THR A 257 18.37 -8.01 -22.83
CA THR A 257 18.63 -6.66 -23.34
C THR A 257 17.70 -5.65 -22.68
N ASP A 258 16.40 -5.98 -22.58
CA ASP A 258 15.41 -5.15 -21.90
C ASP A 258 15.76 -4.95 -20.41
N TYR A 259 16.29 -6.00 -19.78
CA TYR A 259 16.76 -5.95 -18.39
C TYR A 259 17.97 -5.02 -18.20
N MET A 260 18.97 -5.09 -19.09
CA MET A 260 20.14 -4.21 -19.01
C MET A 260 19.78 -2.74 -19.26
N LYS A 261 18.86 -2.46 -20.19
CA LYS A 261 18.33 -1.11 -20.40
C LYS A 261 17.58 -0.59 -19.18
N PHE A 262 16.81 -1.46 -18.54
CA PHE A 262 16.14 -1.13 -17.30
C PHE A 262 17.12 -0.81 -16.17
N ALA A 263 18.17 -1.62 -16.01
CA ALA A 263 19.23 -1.39 -15.03
C ALA A 263 19.92 -0.04 -15.29
N SER A 264 20.24 0.26 -16.56
CA SER A 264 20.80 1.54 -17.00
C SER A 264 19.91 2.73 -16.59
N VAL A 265 18.60 2.65 -16.88
CA VAL A 265 17.63 3.70 -16.49
C VAL A 265 17.54 3.87 -14.98
N CYS A 266 17.52 2.77 -14.21
CA CYS A 266 17.51 2.87 -12.74
C CYS A 266 18.79 3.48 -12.20
N ASN A 267 19.93 3.06 -12.72
CA ASN A 267 21.23 3.60 -12.34
C ASN A 267 21.28 5.12 -12.54
N GLU A 268 20.89 5.59 -13.73
CA GLU A 268 20.84 7.02 -14.06
C GLU A 268 20.03 7.84 -13.04
N VAL A 269 18.89 7.33 -12.60
CA VAL A 269 18.06 8.02 -11.59
C VAL A 269 18.71 7.98 -10.22
N ILE A 270 19.27 6.85 -9.83
CA ILE A 270 19.90 6.69 -8.51
C ILE A 270 21.09 7.64 -8.39
N LEU A 271 21.93 7.71 -9.43
CA LEU A 271 23.07 8.63 -9.50
C LEU A 271 22.64 10.11 -9.48
N ALA A 272 21.54 10.45 -10.17
CA ALA A 272 20.99 11.81 -10.14
C ALA A 272 20.39 12.20 -8.78
N ASN A 273 20.19 11.24 -7.87
CA ASN A 273 19.47 11.43 -6.61
C ASN A 273 20.27 10.89 -5.40
N PRO A 274 21.40 11.52 -5.02
CA PRO A 274 22.23 11.07 -3.89
C PRO A 274 21.54 11.17 -2.51
N SER A 275 20.38 11.83 -2.43
CA SER A 275 19.54 11.91 -1.22
C SER A 275 18.45 10.84 -1.16
N LEU A 276 18.47 9.87 -2.08
CA LEU A 276 17.51 8.78 -2.11
C LEU A 276 17.64 7.95 -0.81
N ASP A 277 16.56 7.91 -0.02
CA ASP A 277 16.48 7.16 1.23
C ASP A 277 15.63 5.89 1.11
N ARG A 278 14.80 5.78 0.06
CA ARG A 278 13.99 4.59 -0.23
C ARG A 278 14.09 4.18 -1.69
N LEU A 279 14.49 2.95 -1.91
CA LEU A 279 14.50 2.32 -3.23
C LEU A 279 13.65 1.06 -3.21
N THR A 280 12.68 0.98 -4.12
CA THR A 280 11.90 -0.23 -4.36
C THR A 280 12.02 -0.62 -5.82
N ILE A 281 12.48 -1.84 -6.08
CA ILE A 281 12.55 -2.44 -7.41
C ILE A 281 11.75 -3.74 -7.35
N VAL A 282 10.74 -3.84 -8.20
CA VAL A 282 9.93 -5.05 -8.35
C VAL A 282 10.08 -5.53 -9.78
N GLY A 283 10.76 -6.65 -9.97
CA GLY A 283 11.01 -7.27 -11.27
C GLY A 283 9.94 -8.29 -11.68
N PRO A 284 10.14 -8.93 -12.84
CA PRO A 284 9.37 -10.09 -13.25
C PRO A 284 10.02 -11.39 -12.73
N LEU A 285 9.20 -12.26 -12.11
CA LEU A 285 9.67 -13.51 -11.47
C LEU A 285 10.27 -14.54 -12.44
N ASP A 286 10.00 -14.42 -13.73
CA ASP A 286 10.30 -15.43 -14.76
C ASP A 286 11.72 -15.33 -15.33
N GLN A 287 12.46 -14.27 -15.00
CA GLN A 287 13.81 -14.08 -15.53
C GLN A 287 14.87 -14.85 -14.74
N LEU A 288 15.75 -15.51 -15.48
CA LEU A 288 16.82 -16.38 -14.96
C LEU A 288 18.17 -15.67 -14.84
N VAL A 289 18.29 -14.42 -15.28
CA VAL A 289 19.57 -13.70 -15.24
C VAL A 289 19.76 -13.16 -13.83
N SER A 290 20.69 -13.76 -13.10
CA SER A 290 21.23 -13.20 -11.87
C SER A 290 22.25 -12.13 -12.22
N MET A 291 22.19 -10.98 -11.56
CA MET A 291 23.26 -9.99 -11.60
C MET A 291 23.52 -9.46 -10.20
N SER A 292 24.75 -9.00 -9.95
CA SER A 292 25.01 -8.27 -8.71
C SER A 292 24.28 -6.93 -8.72
N PHE A 293 23.91 -6.45 -7.54
CA PHE A 293 23.34 -5.12 -7.39
C PHE A 293 24.35 -4.03 -7.72
N HIS A 294 25.65 -4.31 -7.56
CA HIS A 294 26.72 -3.45 -8.06
C HIS A 294 26.65 -3.31 -9.59
N ASP A 295 26.61 -4.43 -10.34
CA ASP A 295 26.50 -4.41 -11.80
C ASP A 295 25.21 -3.72 -12.27
N PHE A 296 24.12 -3.87 -11.50
CA PHE A 296 22.84 -3.22 -11.77
C PHE A 296 22.93 -1.70 -11.70
N LEU A 297 23.69 -1.19 -10.72
CA LEU A 297 23.99 0.24 -10.58
C LEU A 297 25.17 0.68 -11.46
N GLY A 298 25.75 -0.21 -12.28
CA GLY A 298 26.94 0.10 -13.06
C GLY A 298 28.13 0.57 -12.20
N ARG A 299 29.08 1.27 -12.84
CA ARG A 299 30.30 1.76 -12.17
C ARG A 299 29.97 2.93 -11.24
N PHE A 300 29.59 2.61 -10.02
CA PHE A 300 29.45 3.57 -8.93
C PHE A 300 30.85 3.91 -8.38
N ASP A 301 31.22 5.20 -8.41
CA ASP A 301 32.49 5.63 -7.81
C ASP A 301 32.49 5.32 -6.31
N GLU A 302 33.55 4.65 -5.82
CA GLU A 302 33.71 4.22 -4.41
C GLU A 302 33.56 5.37 -3.40
N VAL A 303 33.69 6.62 -3.85
CA VAL A 303 33.61 7.82 -3.01
C VAL A 303 32.19 8.14 -2.57
N ASN A 304 31.18 7.71 -3.34
CA ASN A 304 29.80 8.01 -3.03
C ASN A 304 29.22 6.92 -2.11
N THR A 305 28.64 7.31 -0.99
CA THR A 305 27.88 6.40 -0.12
C THR A 305 26.40 6.61 -0.36
N LEU A 306 25.66 5.52 -0.59
CA LEU A 306 24.22 5.58 -0.76
C LEU A 306 23.57 5.79 0.62
N LYS A 307 22.79 6.86 0.76
CA LYS A 307 22.04 7.16 2.00
C LYS A 307 20.74 6.36 2.11
N LEU A 308 20.69 5.18 1.50
CA LEU A 308 19.51 4.33 1.47
C LEU A 308 19.21 3.80 2.87
N LEU A 309 18.04 4.18 3.40
CA LEU A 309 17.51 3.69 4.67
C LEU A 309 16.65 2.45 4.45
N HIS A 310 15.94 2.38 3.31
CA HIS A 310 15.08 1.26 2.95
C HIS A 310 15.36 0.76 1.54
N LEU A 311 15.61 -0.54 1.42
CA LEU A 311 15.80 -1.23 0.15
C LEU A 311 14.79 -2.37 0.04
N ARG A 312 14.04 -2.38 -1.06
CA ARG A 312 13.08 -3.45 -1.39
C ARG A 312 13.37 -3.97 -2.78
N LEU A 313 13.79 -5.23 -2.87
CA LEU A 313 14.08 -5.94 -4.12
C LEU A 313 13.15 -7.15 -4.17
N GLN A 314 12.10 -7.08 -4.97
CA GLN A 314 11.13 -8.17 -5.07
C GLN A 314 11.05 -8.70 -6.48
N ASN A 315 10.76 -10.00 -6.61
CA ASN A 315 10.58 -10.66 -7.90
C ASN A 315 11.76 -10.40 -8.87
N ILE A 316 12.97 -10.20 -8.34
CA ILE A 316 14.17 -9.86 -9.11
C ILE A 316 15.36 -10.66 -8.57
N MET A 317 16.27 -11.05 -9.46
CA MET A 317 17.49 -11.80 -9.12
C MET A 317 18.68 -10.85 -9.00
N LEU A 318 18.65 -10.02 -7.96
CA LEU A 318 19.73 -9.11 -7.60
C LEU A 318 20.46 -9.61 -6.35
N GLU A 319 21.77 -9.74 -6.45
CA GLU A 319 22.64 -10.18 -5.35
C GLU A 319 23.31 -8.97 -4.68
N LEU A 320 23.30 -8.93 -3.36
CA LEU A 320 24.04 -7.91 -2.60
C LEU A 320 25.46 -8.45 -2.36
N ASP A 321 26.45 -7.85 -3.00
CA ASP A 321 27.84 -8.29 -2.95
C ASP A 321 28.71 -7.48 -1.97
N ALA A 322 29.97 -7.88 -1.82
CA ALA A 322 30.95 -7.23 -0.96
C ALA A 322 31.27 -5.79 -1.36
N ILE A 323 31.01 -5.41 -2.63
CA ILE A 323 31.32 -4.08 -3.15
C ILE A 323 30.22 -3.10 -2.74
N ILE A 324 28.95 -3.49 -2.87
CA ILE A 324 27.83 -2.59 -2.63
C ILE A 324 27.44 -2.47 -1.16
N LEU A 325 27.64 -3.53 -0.35
CA LEU A 325 27.21 -3.54 1.04
C LEU A 325 27.85 -2.43 1.90
N PRO A 326 29.16 -2.13 1.80
CA PRO A 326 29.74 -0.98 2.50
C PRO A 326 29.08 0.35 2.16
N GLN A 327 28.60 0.51 0.91
CA GLN A 327 27.89 1.71 0.46
C GLN A 327 26.47 1.80 1.02
N LEU A 328 25.92 0.71 1.55
CA LEU A 328 24.59 0.60 2.18
C LEU A 328 24.66 0.64 3.71
N SER A 329 25.71 1.23 4.29
CA SER A 329 25.90 1.33 5.75
C SER A 329 24.76 2.01 6.51
N SER A 330 23.95 2.84 5.85
CA SER A 330 22.76 3.49 6.42
C SER A 330 21.50 2.62 6.41
N LEU A 331 21.55 1.41 5.84
CA LEU A 331 20.38 0.58 5.62
C LEU A 331 19.80 0.08 6.95
N THR A 332 18.52 0.37 7.16
CA THR A 332 17.77 -0.07 8.36
C THR A 332 16.61 -1.00 8.04
N SER A 333 16.27 -1.14 6.75
CA SER A 333 15.12 -1.90 6.30
C SER A 333 15.44 -2.61 4.98
N LEU A 334 15.25 -3.92 4.96
CA LEU A 334 15.49 -4.77 3.80
C LEU A 334 14.27 -5.65 3.53
N ASP A 335 13.77 -5.65 2.29
CA ASP A 335 12.67 -6.51 1.83
C ASP A 335 13.08 -7.24 0.55
N LEU A 336 13.39 -8.53 0.70
CA LEU A 336 13.79 -9.47 -0.35
C LEU A 336 12.69 -10.50 -0.64
N ARG A 337 11.43 -10.20 -0.33
CA ARG A 337 10.36 -11.18 -0.59
C ARG A 337 10.22 -11.46 -2.07
N ASN A 338 9.88 -12.69 -2.40
CA ASN A 338 9.81 -13.24 -3.75
C ASN A 338 11.15 -13.19 -4.51
N SER A 339 12.29 -13.07 -3.83
CA SER A 339 13.59 -13.32 -4.46
C SER A 339 13.82 -14.83 -4.54
N ARG A 340 14.18 -15.33 -5.72
CA ARG A 340 14.46 -16.78 -5.89
C ARG A 340 15.74 -17.20 -5.18
N ARG A 341 16.65 -16.26 -4.91
CA ARG A 341 17.92 -16.48 -4.21
C ARG A 341 17.85 -15.92 -2.81
N SER A 342 18.35 -16.70 -1.86
CA SER A 342 18.67 -16.24 -0.52
C SER A 342 20.01 -15.51 -0.58
N LEU A 343 20.19 -14.53 0.29
CA LEU A 343 21.53 -14.12 0.66
C LEU A 343 22.28 -15.33 1.23
N ASP A 344 23.50 -15.56 0.77
CA ASP A 344 24.38 -16.61 1.26
C ASP A 344 25.04 -16.19 2.58
N ALA A 345 25.86 -17.09 3.15
CA ALA A 345 26.55 -16.83 4.41
C ALA A 345 27.49 -15.62 4.31
N GLU A 346 28.22 -15.52 3.19
CA GLU A 346 29.16 -14.43 2.93
C GLU A 346 28.46 -13.07 2.92
N ALA A 347 27.29 -12.96 2.27
CA ALA A 347 26.51 -11.73 2.30
C ALA A 347 26.13 -11.33 3.74
N TRP A 348 25.65 -12.25 4.57
CA TRP A 348 25.30 -11.93 5.96
C TRP A 348 26.51 -11.52 6.82
N ASP A 349 27.67 -12.15 6.62
CA ASP A 349 28.93 -11.77 7.27
C ASP A 349 29.37 -10.37 6.83
N LEU A 350 29.13 -10.00 5.57
CA LEU A 350 29.37 -8.66 5.05
C LEU A 350 28.43 -7.62 5.69
N PHE A 351 27.15 -7.95 5.92
CA PHE A 351 26.25 -7.08 6.68
C PHE A 351 26.79 -6.81 8.10
N LEU A 352 27.32 -7.85 8.78
CA LEU A 352 27.92 -7.72 10.11
C LEU A 352 29.17 -6.83 10.09
N SER A 353 30.11 -7.13 9.19
CA SER A 353 31.38 -6.39 9.10
C SER A 353 31.19 -4.93 8.68
N ALA A 354 30.18 -4.65 7.85
CA ALA A 354 29.77 -3.29 7.50
C ALA A 354 28.99 -2.56 8.63
N GLY A 355 28.69 -3.24 9.75
CA GLY A 355 27.96 -2.66 10.86
C GLY A 355 26.49 -2.39 10.58
N ILE A 356 25.91 -3.01 9.54
CA ILE A 356 24.52 -2.81 9.14
C ILE A 356 23.61 -3.59 10.09
N ARG A 357 22.77 -2.86 10.84
CA ARG A 357 21.82 -3.42 11.80
C ARG A 357 20.39 -3.16 11.34
N LEU A 358 19.77 -4.19 10.76
CA LEU A 358 18.42 -4.07 10.21
C LEU A 358 17.38 -3.99 11.34
N THR A 359 16.55 -2.97 11.30
CA THR A 359 15.39 -2.81 12.19
C THR A 359 14.12 -3.42 11.59
N SER A 360 14.09 -3.61 10.27
CA SER A 360 12.98 -4.22 9.54
C SER A 360 13.52 -5.18 8.48
N LEU A 361 13.16 -6.45 8.58
CA LEU A 361 13.56 -7.47 7.62
C LEU A 361 12.33 -8.19 7.06
N SER A 362 12.30 -8.38 5.75
CA SER A 362 11.31 -9.21 5.06
C SER A 362 12.01 -10.09 4.04
N ILE A 363 11.86 -11.40 4.15
CA ILE A 363 12.59 -12.38 3.35
C ILE A 363 11.72 -13.58 3.04
N ASP A 364 12.05 -14.32 1.99
CA ASP A 364 11.41 -15.58 1.70
C ASP A 364 12.19 -16.76 2.26
N ILE A 365 13.52 -16.76 2.17
CA ILE A 365 14.32 -17.92 2.52
C ILE A 365 14.96 -17.73 3.88
N PHE A 366 14.65 -18.67 4.76
CA PHE A 366 15.15 -18.73 6.12
C PHE A 366 16.36 -19.67 6.19
N THR A 367 17.50 -19.18 6.69
CA THR A 367 18.77 -19.93 6.73
C THR A 367 19.50 -19.73 8.06
N ARG A 368 20.38 -20.67 8.40
CA ARG A 368 21.22 -20.56 9.60
C ARG A 368 22.10 -19.29 9.64
N PRO A 369 22.83 -18.90 8.57
CA PRO A 369 23.62 -17.67 8.59
C PRO A 369 22.81 -16.39 8.86
N LEU A 370 21.57 -16.32 8.35
CA LEU A 370 20.66 -15.23 8.70
C LEU A 370 20.36 -15.21 10.21
N LEU A 371 20.12 -16.38 10.81
CA LEU A 371 19.81 -16.44 12.24
C LEU A 371 21.01 -16.02 13.09
N ASP A 372 22.22 -16.39 12.67
CA ASP A 372 23.45 -15.95 13.32
C ASP A 372 23.62 -14.43 13.17
N TYR A 373 23.32 -13.86 11.99
CA TYR A 373 23.24 -12.40 11.79
C TYR A 373 22.25 -11.73 12.74
N LEU A 374 21.01 -12.21 12.82
CA LEU A 374 19.99 -11.64 13.73
C LEU A 374 20.36 -11.81 15.20
N SER A 375 21.07 -12.88 15.57
CA SER A 375 21.56 -13.13 16.94
C SER A 375 22.73 -12.23 17.34
N SER A 376 23.38 -11.55 16.39
CA SER A 376 24.54 -10.69 16.66
C SER A 376 24.18 -9.32 17.23
N PHE A 377 22.91 -8.90 17.15
CA PHE A 377 22.46 -7.58 17.60
C PHE A 377 21.06 -7.64 18.21
N SER A 378 20.65 -6.57 18.91
CA SER A 378 19.28 -6.34 19.35
C SER A 378 18.72 -5.07 18.73
N GLY A 379 17.39 -4.90 18.73
CA GLY A 379 16.75 -3.73 18.12
C GLY A 379 15.91 -4.01 16.87
N LEU A 380 15.76 -5.28 16.46
CA LEU A 380 14.84 -5.66 15.39
C LEU A 380 13.39 -5.30 15.78
N ARG A 381 12.71 -4.53 14.92
CA ARG A 381 11.33 -4.05 15.13
C ARG A 381 10.32 -4.82 14.30
N ARG A 382 10.68 -5.21 13.09
CA ARG A 382 9.83 -5.98 12.17
C ARG A 382 10.59 -7.16 11.59
N LEU A 383 10.01 -8.34 11.67
CA LEU A 383 10.48 -9.54 10.98
C LEU A 383 9.33 -10.16 10.18
N THR A 384 9.55 -10.37 8.89
CA THR A 384 8.64 -11.12 8.02
C THR A 384 9.41 -12.24 7.33
N ILE A 385 9.02 -13.48 7.61
CA ILE A 385 9.53 -14.67 6.94
C ILE A 385 8.39 -15.22 6.11
N GLN A 386 8.60 -15.32 4.80
CA GLN A 386 7.64 -15.90 3.86
C GLN A 386 8.25 -17.13 3.17
N ASP A 387 8.33 -18.26 3.87
CA ASP A 387 8.97 -19.44 3.30
C ASP A 387 8.15 -20.05 2.16
N ARG A 388 8.71 -19.99 0.94
CA ARG A 388 8.11 -20.51 -0.29
C ARG A 388 8.86 -21.67 -0.91
N HIS A 389 10.09 -21.92 -0.46
CA HIS A 389 11.03 -22.69 -1.25
C HIS A 389 11.63 -23.86 -0.48
N ARG A 390 11.64 -23.82 0.87
CA ARG A 390 12.23 -24.89 1.67
C ARG A 390 11.40 -25.22 2.89
N ILE A 391 11.59 -26.44 3.38
CA ILE A 391 11.25 -26.80 4.75
C ILE A 391 12.52 -26.51 5.53
N PRO A 392 12.54 -25.50 6.43
CA PRO A 392 13.69 -25.27 7.27
C PRO A 392 13.96 -26.51 8.14
N ALA A 393 15.22 -26.75 8.50
CA ALA A 393 15.54 -27.79 9.46
C ALA A 393 14.89 -27.43 10.81
N CYS A 394 14.40 -28.44 11.55
CA CYS A 394 13.77 -28.26 12.87
C CYS A 394 14.66 -27.43 13.82
N ASP A 395 15.97 -27.69 13.81
CA ASP A 395 16.97 -26.99 14.63
C ASP A 395 17.01 -25.47 14.38
N ASP A 396 16.72 -25.01 13.15
CA ASP A 396 16.72 -23.59 12.82
C ASP A 396 15.46 -22.88 13.35
N ALA A 397 14.32 -23.58 13.36
CA ALA A 397 13.09 -23.05 13.95
C ALA A 397 13.23 -22.88 15.47
N ASP A 398 13.75 -23.91 16.14
CA ASP A 398 14.03 -23.84 17.58
C ASP A 398 15.02 -22.72 17.89
N TYR A 399 16.08 -22.56 17.10
CA TYR A 399 17.03 -21.46 17.31
C TYR A 399 16.41 -20.06 17.12
N LEU A 400 15.50 -19.89 16.16
CA LEU A 400 14.75 -18.63 16.02
C LEU A 400 13.94 -18.32 17.28
N PHE A 401 13.14 -19.28 17.74
CA PHE A 401 12.20 -19.04 18.84
C PHE A 401 12.85 -19.00 20.21
N LEU A 402 13.90 -19.79 20.43
CA LEU A 402 14.57 -19.92 21.73
C LEU A 402 15.77 -18.98 21.89
N THR A 403 16.36 -18.49 20.80
CA THR A 403 17.54 -17.61 20.84
C THR A 403 17.24 -16.22 20.27
N VAL A 404 16.82 -16.15 19.00
CA VAL A 404 16.75 -14.89 18.24
C VAL A 404 15.59 -14.01 18.69
N ILE A 405 14.37 -14.55 18.78
CA ILE A 405 13.19 -13.77 19.18
C ILE A 405 13.33 -13.20 20.62
N PRO A 406 13.78 -13.97 21.63
CA PRO A 406 14.07 -13.44 22.96
C PRO A 406 15.07 -12.27 22.97
N LEU A 407 16.09 -12.30 22.11
CA LEU A 407 17.08 -11.22 21.99
C LEU A 407 16.44 -9.89 21.55
N HIS A 408 15.35 -9.96 20.77
CA HIS A 408 14.63 -8.80 20.25
C HIS A 408 13.35 -8.46 21.01
N LYS A 409 13.09 -9.09 22.16
CA LYS A 409 11.81 -8.99 22.88
C LYS A 409 11.35 -7.55 23.18
N GLU A 410 12.28 -6.64 23.47
CA GLU A 410 11.97 -5.26 23.82
C GLU A 410 11.70 -4.39 22.58
N SER A 411 12.24 -4.75 21.42
CA SER A 411 12.15 -3.94 20.21
C SER A 411 11.12 -4.45 19.21
N LEU A 412 10.84 -5.76 19.21
CA LEU A 412 10.01 -6.42 18.20
C LEU A 412 8.55 -6.00 18.35
N LYS A 413 8.04 -5.30 17.34
CA LYS A 413 6.66 -4.81 17.25
C LYS A 413 5.80 -5.59 16.27
N GLU A 414 6.43 -6.18 15.26
CA GLU A 414 5.75 -6.89 14.20
C GLU A 414 6.50 -8.18 13.83
N LEU A 415 5.79 -9.30 13.88
CA LEU A 415 6.33 -10.61 13.54
C LEU A 415 5.35 -11.33 12.61
N TYR A 416 5.80 -11.70 11.42
CA TYR A 416 5.00 -12.41 10.43
C TYR A 416 5.73 -13.67 9.97
N LEU A 417 5.14 -14.83 10.20
CA LEU A 417 5.69 -16.14 9.89
C LEU A 417 4.74 -16.85 8.92
N PHE A 418 4.97 -16.65 7.62
CA PHE A 418 4.14 -17.17 6.56
C PHE A 418 4.81 -18.30 5.81
N CYS A 419 4.47 -19.51 6.16
CA CYS A 419 4.95 -20.69 5.46
C CYS A 419 3.96 -21.06 4.35
N THR A 420 4.48 -21.29 3.16
CA THR A 420 3.70 -21.83 2.05
C THR A 420 3.39 -23.28 2.33
N PHE A 421 4.41 -24.08 2.64
CA PHE A 421 4.23 -25.49 2.99
C PHE A 421 4.09 -25.69 4.50
N PRO A 422 3.40 -26.75 4.95
CA PRO A 422 3.49 -27.18 6.34
C PRO A 422 4.97 -27.43 6.67
N CYS A 423 5.49 -26.69 7.63
CA CYS A 423 6.85 -26.86 8.12
C CYS A 423 6.92 -26.53 9.61
N ASP A 424 8.05 -26.87 10.22
CA ASP A 424 8.27 -26.72 11.66
C ASP A 424 8.01 -25.29 12.15
N LEU A 425 8.33 -24.25 11.36
CA LEU A 425 7.98 -22.86 11.68
C LEU A 425 6.47 -22.61 11.92
N SER A 426 5.59 -23.38 11.26
CA SER A 426 4.14 -23.28 11.39
C SER A 426 3.55 -24.02 12.60
N LEU A 427 4.34 -24.88 13.25
CA LEU A 427 3.94 -25.66 14.43
C LEU A 427 4.71 -25.22 15.70
N ASP A 428 5.98 -24.89 15.56
CA ASP A 428 6.90 -24.60 16.67
C ASP A 428 6.75 -23.20 17.27
N TRP A 429 5.97 -22.30 16.63
CA TRP A 429 5.61 -21.04 17.26
C TRP A 429 4.84 -21.24 18.57
N LEU A 430 4.19 -22.39 18.76
CA LEU A 430 3.58 -22.79 20.04
C LEU A 430 4.63 -23.04 21.14
N LYS A 431 5.78 -23.65 20.79
CA LYS A 431 6.88 -23.90 21.72
C LYS A 431 7.53 -22.60 22.17
N GLY A 432 7.74 -21.67 21.23
CA GLY A 432 8.32 -20.37 21.50
C GLY A 432 7.37 -19.39 22.17
N ASN A 433 6.08 -19.44 21.82
CA ASN A 433 5.08 -18.44 22.20
C ASN A 433 5.61 -17.00 22.12
N PRO A 434 5.89 -16.48 20.90
CA PRO A 434 6.44 -15.14 20.71
C PRO A 434 5.55 -14.04 21.32
N LEU A 435 4.25 -14.28 21.47
CA LEU A 435 3.31 -13.35 22.10
C LEU A 435 3.57 -13.19 23.60
N ALA A 436 4.01 -14.25 24.29
CA ALA A 436 4.42 -14.19 25.69
C ALA A 436 5.82 -13.58 25.85
N ILE A 437 6.74 -13.87 24.92
CA ILE A 437 8.13 -13.40 24.97
C ILE A 437 8.23 -11.90 24.68
N CYS A 438 7.49 -11.40 23.69
CA CYS A 438 7.62 -10.04 23.18
C CYS A 438 6.48 -9.13 23.70
N PRO A 439 6.69 -8.35 24.78
CA PRO A 439 5.63 -7.55 25.40
C PRO A 439 5.13 -6.39 24.53
N ASN A 440 5.94 -5.93 23.56
CA ASN A 440 5.62 -4.79 22.67
C ASN A 440 5.14 -5.25 21.28
N LEU A 441 4.84 -6.54 21.12
CA LEU A 441 4.40 -7.12 19.84
C LEU A 441 2.92 -6.79 19.59
N THR A 442 2.71 -5.84 18.66
CA THR A 442 1.40 -5.28 18.29
C THR A 442 0.82 -5.89 17.02
N HIS A 443 1.65 -6.48 16.17
CA HIS A 443 1.21 -7.20 14.98
C HIS A 443 1.83 -8.58 14.95
N PHE A 444 0.99 -9.61 14.82
CA PHE A 444 1.44 -10.99 14.71
C PHE A 444 0.78 -11.65 13.51
N GLY A 445 1.55 -12.33 12.68
CA GLY A 445 1.05 -13.10 11.56
C GLY A 445 1.61 -14.50 11.55
N VAL A 446 0.75 -15.48 11.28
CA VAL A 446 1.14 -16.89 11.23
C VAL A 446 0.40 -17.61 10.12
N SER A 447 1.08 -18.56 9.47
CA SER A 447 0.44 -19.56 8.61
C SER A 447 -0.01 -20.75 9.44
N LEU A 448 -1.30 -21.09 9.36
CA LEU A 448 -1.82 -22.29 10.02
C LEU A 448 -1.83 -23.48 9.06
N PRO A 449 -1.42 -24.68 9.52
CA PRO A 449 -1.55 -25.90 8.73
C PRO A 449 -3.01 -26.20 8.46
N SER A 450 -3.32 -26.59 7.23
CA SER A 450 -4.71 -26.67 6.78
C SER A 450 -5.44 -27.94 7.22
N ASP A 451 -4.71 -28.99 7.59
CA ASP A 451 -5.20 -30.25 8.15
C ASP A 451 -5.50 -30.18 9.65
N THR A 452 -4.83 -29.28 10.38
CA THR A 452 -4.97 -29.10 11.83
C THR A 452 -5.52 -27.72 12.22
N ILE A 453 -6.17 -27.03 11.28
CA ILE A 453 -6.55 -25.62 11.45
C ILE A 453 -7.44 -25.37 12.67
N GLU A 454 -8.36 -26.28 13.00
CA GLU A 454 -9.24 -26.12 14.15
C GLU A 454 -8.47 -26.15 15.47
N VAL A 455 -7.58 -27.13 15.62
CA VAL A 455 -6.69 -27.28 16.79
C VAL A 455 -5.77 -26.07 16.90
N ALA A 456 -5.12 -25.70 15.80
CA ALA A 456 -4.18 -24.58 15.77
C ALA A 456 -4.85 -23.23 16.06
N LEU A 457 -6.12 -23.05 15.65
CA LEU A 457 -6.90 -21.86 15.99
C LEU A 457 -7.28 -21.80 17.46
N GLU A 458 -7.61 -22.93 18.08
CA GLU A 458 -7.92 -22.96 19.52
C GLU A 458 -6.65 -22.70 20.35
N ASP A 459 -5.53 -23.32 19.98
CA ASP A 459 -4.24 -23.03 20.62
C ASP A 459 -3.87 -21.54 20.48
N LEU A 460 -4.06 -20.97 19.28
CA LEU A 460 -3.85 -19.54 19.04
C LEU A 460 -4.78 -18.69 19.91
N ARG A 461 -6.05 -19.08 20.07
CA ARG A 461 -7.03 -18.40 20.92
C ARG A 461 -6.58 -18.37 22.38
N VAL A 462 -6.10 -19.50 22.90
CA VAL A 462 -5.58 -19.58 24.27
C VAL A 462 -4.40 -18.63 24.43
N ILE A 463 -3.45 -18.66 23.49
CA ILE A 463 -2.25 -17.82 23.55
C ILE A 463 -2.56 -16.33 23.46
N ILE A 464 -3.43 -15.90 22.53
CA ILE A 464 -3.77 -14.48 22.38
C ILE A 464 -4.55 -13.94 23.58
N SER A 465 -5.30 -14.78 24.30
CA SER A 465 -6.10 -14.37 25.45
C SER A 465 -5.27 -14.16 26.73
N ALA A 466 -3.99 -14.52 26.72
CA ALA A 466 -3.11 -14.31 27.87
C ALA A 466 -2.95 -12.80 28.18
N PRO A 467 -2.81 -12.40 29.46
CA PRO A 467 -2.53 -11.01 29.84
C PRO A 467 -1.22 -10.48 29.23
N ARG A 468 -1.24 -9.27 28.66
CA ARG A 468 -0.08 -8.65 27.99
C ARG A 468 0.07 -7.17 28.35
N LYS A 469 1.29 -6.67 28.22
CA LYS A 469 1.63 -5.26 28.46
C LYS A 469 1.04 -4.35 27.39
N GLU A 470 1.26 -4.69 26.11
CA GLU A 470 0.63 -4.01 24.99
C GLU A 470 -0.43 -4.90 24.35
N ARG A 471 -1.57 -4.30 24.02
CA ARG A 471 -2.64 -4.98 23.32
C ARG A 471 -2.19 -5.34 21.91
N LEU A 472 -2.45 -6.59 21.50
CA LEU A 472 -2.26 -6.99 20.11
C LEU A 472 -3.23 -6.19 19.24
N HIS A 473 -2.72 -5.40 18.31
CA HIS A 473 -3.58 -4.58 17.46
C HIS A 473 -4.13 -5.39 16.29
N MET A 474 -3.27 -6.21 15.68
CA MET A 474 -3.63 -6.98 14.49
C MET A 474 -3.05 -8.39 14.51
N LEU A 475 -3.93 -9.36 14.25
CA LEU A 475 -3.58 -10.76 14.04
C LEU A 475 -3.81 -11.14 12.57
N TYR A 476 -2.77 -11.58 11.87
CA TYR A 476 -2.85 -12.05 10.49
C TYR A 476 -2.84 -13.57 10.46
N ILE A 477 -3.95 -14.17 10.04
CA ILE A 477 -4.04 -15.60 9.84
C ILE A 477 -3.94 -15.84 8.34
N CYS A 478 -2.80 -16.39 7.93
CA CYS A 478 -2.59 -16.84 6.57
C CYS A 478 -2.78 -18.36 6.48
N ARG A 479 -3.19 -18.80 5.31
CA ARG A 479 -3.23 -20.22 4.99
C ARG A 479 -1.85 -20.67 4.47
N SER A 480 -1.34 -21.79 4.98
CA SER A 480 -0.29 -22.54 4.27
C SER A 480 -0.86 -23.12 2.97
N GLN A 481 -0.30 -22.75 1.82
CA GLN A 481 -0.64 -23.38 0.56
C GLN A 481 -0.09 -24.82 0.53
N LEU A 482 -0.97 -25.81 0.59
CA LEU A 482 -0.57 -27.17 0.25
C LEU A 482 0.16 -27.17 -1.10
N SER A 483 1.32 -27.81 -1.15
CA SER A 483 2.00 -28.21 -2.38
C SER A 483 1.07 -29.10 -3.16
N ILE A 484 0.22 -28.51 -3.98
CA ILE A 484 -0.55 -29.28 -4.94
C ILE A 484 0.17 -29.11 -6.27
N GLY A 485 1.28 -29.83 -6.41
CA GLY A 485 2.00 -29.97 -7.67
C GLY A 485 1.20 -30.58 -8.83
N PHE A 486 -0.12 -30.78 -8.69
CA PHE A 486 -0.92 -31.54 -9.66
C PHE A 486 -2.39 -31.11 -9.88
N LEU A 487 -2.92 -30.06 -9.25
CA LEU A 487 -4.31 -29.63 -9.50
C LEU A 487 -4.35 -28.27 -10.21
N CYS A 488 -4.46 -28.32 -11.53
CA CYS A 488 -4.82 -27.16 -12.34
C CYS A 488 -6.18 -26.57 -11.92
N GLY A 489 -6.23 -25.25 -11.77
CA GLY A 489 -7.40 -24.39 -11.98
C GLY A 489 -8.45 -24.30 -10.87
N ALA A 490 -9.04 -25.41 -10.44
CA ALA A 490 -10.28 -25.35 -9.64
C ALA A 490 -10.16 -25.90 -8.20
N GLY A 491 -9.34 -26.92 -7.96
CA GLY A 491 -9.21 -27.56 -6.66
C GLY A 491 -8.59 -26.66 -5.58
N VAL A 492 -7.54 -25.92 -5.95
CA VAL A 492 -6.84 -24.98 -5.05
C VAL A 492 -7.78 -23.88 -4.55
N GLY A 493 -8.64 -23.36 -5.44
CA GLY A 493 -9.62 -22.32 -5.12
C GLY A 493 -10.72 -22.82 -4.18
N ARG A 494 -11.31 -24.00 -4.45
CA ARG A 494 -12.33 -24.59 -3.57
C ARG A 494 -11.79 -24.87 -2.17
N TYR A 495 -10.62 -25.49 -2.09
CA TYR A 495 -10.00 -25.77 -0.80
C TYR A 495 -9.62 -24.47 -0.06
N ALA A 496 -9.12 -23.45 -0.77
CA ALA A 496 -8.85 -22.13 -0.18
C ALA A 496 -10.10 -21.54 0.46
N MET A 497 -11.21 -21.62 -0.25
CA MET A 497 -12.51 -21.12 0.19
C MET A 497 -13.02 -21.92 1.40
N GLN A 498 -12.85 -23.24 1.43
CA GLN A 498 -13.24 -24.08 2.57
C GLN A 498 -12.44 -23.74 3.82
N VAL A 499 -11.10 -23.65 3.72
CA VAL A 499 -10.24 -23.26 4.85
C VAL A 499 -10.61 -21.86 5.34
N GLN A 500 -10.79 -20.90 4.43
CA GLN A 500 -11.24 -19.56 4.77
C GLN A 500 -12.58 -19.59 5.51
N GLN A 501 -13.59 -20.29 4.99
CA GLN A 501 -14.89 -20.43 5.65
C GLN A 501 -14.78 -21.08 7.04
N ALA A 502 -13.93 -22.09 7.19
CA ALA A 502 -13.67 -22.73 8.48
C ALA A 502 -13.05 -21.73 9.48
N THR A 503 -11.99 -21.01 9.09
CA THR A 503 -11.36 -19.98 9.93
C THR A 503 -12.36 -18.91 10.34
N GLN A 504 -13.17 -18.40 9.40
CA GLN A 504 -14.21 -17.41 9.69
C GLN A 504 -15.25 -17.94 10.68
N THR A 505 -15.69 -19.18 10.45
CA THR A 505 -16.69 -19.84 11.30
C THR A 505 -16.16 -20.01 12.72
N ILE A 506 -14.88 -20.34 12.89
CA ILE A 506 -14.25 -20.52 14.20
C ILE A 506 -14.04 -19.16 14.88
N VAL A 507 -13.42 -18.19 14.19
CA VAL A 507 -13.14 -16.85 14.74
C VAL A 507 -14.43 -16.11 15.14
N SER A 508 -15.52 -16.28 14.38
CA SER A 508 -16.81 -15.67 14.74
C SER A 508 -17.50 -16.33 15.94
N LYS A 509 -17.10 -17.55 16.31
CA LYS A 509 -17.58 -18.27 17.51
C LYS A 509 -16.75 -17.97 18.75
N TRP A 510 -15.63 -17.26 18.64
CA TRP A 510 -14.83 -16.89 19.80
C TRP A 510 -15.62 -15.94 20.70
N GLU A 511 -15.98 -16.45 21.88
CA GLU A 511 -16.50 -15.64 22.98
C GLU A 511 -15.33 -14.89 23.63
N ILE A 512 -15.48 -13.57 23.75
CA ILE A 512 -14.49 -12.65 24.29
C ILE A 512 -15.07 -11.99 25.54
N ASP A 513 -14.51 -12.33 26.70
CA ASP A 513 -14.93 -11.76 27.99
C ASP A 513 -14.28 -10.39 28.22
N ASP A 514 -12.98 -10.24 27.90
CA ASP A 514 -12.27 -8.97 27.96
C ASP A 514 -11.69 -8.58 26.58
N PRO A 515 -12.26 -7.57 25.90
CA PRO A 515 -11.80 -7.17 24.57
C PRO A 515 -10.38 -6.59 24.55
N GLN A 516 -9.79 -6.23 25.70
CA GLN A 516 -8.42 -5.72 25.77
C GLN A 516 -7.36 -6.83 25.67
N LEU A 517 -7.72 -8.06 26.05
CA LEU A 517 -6.84 -9.22 25.91
C LEU A 517 -6.74 -9.69 24.45
N TYR A 518 -7.77 -9.41 23.64
CA TYR A 518 -7.85 -9.92 22.27
C TYR A 518 -7.40 -8.89 21.21
N PRO A 519 -6.95 -9.37 20.03
CA PRO A 519 -6.63 -8.52 18.89
C PRO A 519 -7.74 -7.54 18.52
N SER A 520 -7.43 -6.26 18.34
CA SER A 520 -8.44 -5.31 17.85
C SER A 520 -8.98 -5.71 16.46
N HIS A 521 -8.10 -6.27 15.64
CA HIS A 521 -8.40 -6.71 14.29
C HIS A 521 -7.84 -8.10 14.01
N ILE A 522 -8.61 -8.92 13.30
CA ILE A 522 -8.12 -10.18 12.72
C ILE A 522 -8.21 -10.08 11.21
N CYS A 523 -7.08 -10.26 10.52
CA CYS A 523 -6.99 -10.30 9.08
C CYS A 523 -6.81 -11.75 8.60
N ILE A 524 -7.78 -12.27 7.84
CA ILE A 524 -7.70 -13.62 7.27
C ILE A 524 -7.29 -13.52 5.79
N ASN A 525 -6.18 -14.17 5.43
CA ASN A 525 -5.61 -14.20 4.08
C ASN A 525 -5.41 -12.81 3.44
N GLY A 526 -5.10 -11.80 4.25
CA GLY A 526 -4.84 -10.43 3.79
C GLY A 526 -6.06 -9.68 3.22
N ARG A 527 -7.28 -10.25 3.32
CA ARG A 527 -8.47 -9.69 2.67
C ARG A 527 -9.54 -9.27 3.66
N GLU A 528 -9.83 -10.14 4.62
CA GLU A 528 -10.96 -9.95 5.50
C GLU A 528 -10.57 -9.44 6.86
N VAL A 529 -11.14 -8.31 7.26
CA VAL A 529 -10.90 -7.72 8.58
C VAL A 529 -12.12 -7.94 9.47
N TYR A 530 -11.90 -8.68 10.55
CA TYR A 530 -12.83 -8.84 11.65
C TYR A 530 -12.47 -7.82 12.72
N HIS A 531 -13.47 -7.21 13.33
CA HIS A 531 -13.31 -6.29 14.46
C HIS A 531 -14.13 -6.79 15.63
N ILE A 532 -13.65 -6.52 16.84
CA ILE A 532 -14.39 -6.84 18.06
C ILE A 532 -15.60 -5.92 18.16
N VAL A 533 -16.78 -6.52 18.38
CA VAL A 533 -18.03 -5.82 18.67
C VAL A 533 -18.64 -6.39 19.94
N ARG A 534 -19.44 -5.58 20.65
CA ARG A 534 -20.28 -6.08 21.74
C ARG A 534 -21.26 -7.12 21.18
N ASP A 535 -21.44 -8.23 21.89
CA ASP A 535 -22.46 -9.20 21.55
C ASP A 535 -23.84 -8.63 21.90
N GLU A 536 -24.74 -8.67 20.92
CA GLU A 536 -26.12 -8.17 21.06
C GLU A 536 -26.98 -9.17 21.85
N VAL A 537 -26.57 -10.45 21.89
CA VAL A 537 -27.32 -11.54 22.52
C VAL A 537 -26.93 -11.73 23.98
N HIS A 538 -25.64 -11.64 24.29
CA HIS A 538 -25.10 -11.90 25.62
C HIS A 538 -24.51 -10.62 26.22
N ALA A 539 -25.20 -10.04 27.20
CA ALA A 539 -24.75 -8.84 27.88
C ALA A 539 -23.35 -9.03 28.49
N GLY A 540 -22.44 -8.10 28.20
CA GLY A 540 -21.06 -8.13 28.70
C GLY A 540 -20.10 -8.98 27.88
N LYS A 541 -20.57 -9.76 26.90
CA LYS A 541 -19.68 -10.50 25.99
C LYS A 541 -19.38 -9.71 24.73
N TYR A 542 -18.27 -10.07 24.10
CA TYR A 542 -17.85 -9.54 22.80
C TYR A 542 -17.63 -10.69 21.82
N ARG A 543 -17.69 -10.37 20.52
CA ARG A 543 -17.40 -11.31 19.44
C ARG A 543 -16.74 -10.60 18.26
N TYR A 544 -16.06 -11.37 17.42
CA TYR A 544 -15.57 -10.86 16.15
C TYR A 544 -16.71 -10.78 15.13
N LYS A 545 -16.96 -9.59 14.58
CA LYS A 545 -17.88 -9.40 13.46
C LYS A 545 -17.08 -9.05 12.22
N GLN A 546 -17.38 -9.72 11.13
CA GLN A 546 -16.84 -9.36 9.83
C GLN A 546 -17.23 -7.93 9.52
N HIS A 547 -16.28 -7.11 9.07
CA HIS A 547 -16.59 -5.73 8.69
C HIS A 547 -17.71 -5.73 7.63
N PRO A 548 -18.89 -5.15 7.90
CA PRO A 548 -20.10 -5.32 7.09
C PRO A 548 -19.94 -4.87 5.63
N ASN A 549 -18.92 -4.04 5.37
CA ASN A 549 -18.63 -3.47 4.07
C ASN A 549 -17.58 -4.22 3.23
N GLN A 550 -17.33 -5.50 3.53
CA GLN A 550 -16.50 -6.39 2.69
C GLN A 550 -17.28 -7.53 2.01
N ARG A 551 -18.62 -7.52 2.04
CA ARG A 551 -19.42 -8.54 1.33
C ARG A 551 -19.07 -8.60 -0.16
N LYS A 552 -18.49 -9.74 -0.54
CA LYS A 552 -18.39 -10.38 -1.87
C LYS A 552 -17.72 -9.58 -2.99
N PHE A 553 -16.47 -9.95 -3.27
CA PHE A 553 -16.04 -10.14 -4.66
C PHE A 553 -15.77 -11.62 -4.87
N VAL A 554 -16.79 -12.34 -5.35
CA VAL A 554 -16.57 -13.55 -6.15
C VAL A 554 -16.24 -13.04 -7.54
N ILE A 555 -14.99 -13.22 -7.95
CA ILE A 555 -14.63 -13.18 -9.37
C ILE A 555 -15.07 -14.56 -9.89
N LEU A 556 -16.04 -14.59 -10.81
CA LEU A 556 -16.20 -15.74 -11.70
C LEU A 556 -15.04 -15.75 -12.69
#